data_AF-A0A016TN80-F1
#
_entry.id   AF-A0A016TN80-F1
#
_cell.length_a   1.000
_cell.length_b   1.000
_cell.length_c   1.000
_cell.angle_alpha   90.00
_cell.angle_beta   90.00
_cell.angle_gamma   90.00
#
_symmetry.space_group_name_H-M   'P 1'
#
loop_
_entity.id
_entity.type
_entity.pdbx_description
1 polymer ?
#
loop_
_entity_poly.entity_id
_entity_poly.type
_entity_poly.pdbx_seq_one_letter_code
_entity_poly.pdbx_strand_id
1 'polypeptide(L)'
;MKNAFCDGERTELEGTQIAETMSYVYLGRSLNMENDLKEELGRRRRAAWAAFGPLREATDQLTDHEPRAHLFDSTVLPALCYAAETWSDTAATLKSLRTVHRALERCLLRYNRRTQLQAGLRSSDLRRISRLHDPAEYVSKAKHRWAGHIMRREDDRWTRRTLEWIPRETQRPQGRPPTR
;
A
#
# COMPACT_ATOMS: atom_id res chain seq x y z
N MET A 1 21.68 5.40 -0.15
CA MET A 1 21.33 4.87 -1.49
C MET A 1 21.73 5.94 -2.51
N LYS A 2 22.38 5.58 -3.63
CA LYS A 2 22.84 6.55 -4.65
C LYS A 2 21.93 6.52 -5.87
N ASN A 3 21.50 7.69 -6.36
CA ASN A 3 20.83 7.81 -7.66
C ASN A 3 21.82 8.37 -8.70
N ALA A 4 21.39 8.43 -9.96
CA ALA A 4 22.18 8.96 -11.07
C ALA A 4 22.51 10.47 -10.94
N PHE A 5 21.97 11.16 -9.94
CA PHE A 5 22.20 12.59 -9.67
C PHE A 5 23.12 12.82 -8.47
N CYS A 6 23.57 11.75 -7.79
CA CYS A 6 24.61 11.85 -6.78
C CYS A 6 25.97 11.88 -7.49
N ASP A 7 26.73 12.96 -7.30
CA ASP A 7 28.15 12.96 -7.61
C ASP A 7 28.81 11.80 -6.84
N GLY A 8 29.76 11.10 -7.46
CA GLY A 8 30.29 9.80 -6.99
C GLY A 8 30.94 9.80 -5.59
N GLU A 9 30.88 10.91 -4.87
CA GLU A 9 31.39 11.12 -3.53
C GLU A 9 30.75 10.16 -2.51
N ARG A 10 31.55 9.75 -1.52
CA ARG A 10 31.10 8.87 -0.43
C ARG A 10 30.44 9.71 0.64
N THR A 11 29.24 9.32 1.08
CA THR A 11 28.54 10.02 2.15
C THR A 11 29.08 9.55 3.50
N GLU A 12 29.55 10.51 4.30
CA GLU A 12 30.06 10.26 5.65
C GLU A 12 29.12 10.88 6.68
N LEU A 13 28.86 10.16 7.77
CA LEU A 13 28.14 10.66 8.94
C LEU A 13 29.07 10.51 10.14
N GLU A 14 29.39 11.63 10.80
CA GLU A 14 30.26 11.66 11.98
C GLU A 14 31.63 10.96 11.74
N GLY A 15 32.19 11.10 10.53
CA GLY A 15 33.47 10.48 10.13
C GLY A 15 33.38 8.98 9.80
N THR A 16 32.18 8.39 9.81
CA THR A 16 31.95 7.01 9.40
C THR A 16 31.31 6.96 8.02
N GLN A 17 31.84 6.14 7.10
CA GLN A 17 31.25 5.93 5.79
C GLN A 17 29.92 5.17 5.90
N ILE A 18 28.86 5.75 5.34
CA ILE A 18 27.54 5.12 5.31
C ILE A 18 27.54 4.04 4.22
N ALA A 19 27.11 2.84 4.57
CA ALA A 19 26.99 1.74 3.61
C ALA A 19 25.98 2.07 2.50
N GLU A 20 26.42 1.90 1.26
CA GLU A 20 25.55 2.04 0.09
C GLU A 20 24.70 0.78 -0.09
N THR A 21 23.39 0.97 -0.31
CA THR A 21 22.44 -0.11 -0.59
C THR A 21 21.50 0.30 -1.72
N MET A 22 20.97 -0.69 -2.44
CA MET A 22 19.98 -0.52 -3.51
C MET A 22 18.54 -0.48 -2.99
N SER A 23 18.30 -1.09 -1.82
CA SER A 23 17.02 -1.02 -1.12
C SER A 23 17.21 -0.89 0.40
N TYR A 24 16.26 -0.23 1.04
CA TYR A 24 16.29 0.01 2.49
C TYR A 24 14.87 0.08 3.06
N VAL A 25 14.70 -0.38 4.31
CA VAL A 25 13.43 -0.32 5.01
C VAL A 25 13.40 0.89 5.91
N TYR A 26 12.62 1.90 5.53
CA TYR A 26 12.43 3.09 6.34
C TYR A 26 11.00 3.16 6.86
N LEU A 27 10.85 3.28 8.18
CA LEU A 27 9.54 3.34 8.86
C LEU A 27 8.58 2.25 8.36
N GLY A 28 9.09 1.03 8.23
CA GLY A 28 8.32 -0.12 7.80
C GLY A 28 8.08 -0.24 6.28
N ARG A 29 8.37 0.77 5.46
CA ARG A 29 8.24 0.73 3.99
C ARG A 29 9.59 0.40 3.32
N SER A 30 9.59 -0.50 2.34
CA SER A 30 10.72 -0.70 1.42
C SER A 30 10.83 0.48 0.45
N LEU A 31 12.02 1.06 0.42
CA LEU A 31 12.45 2.06 -0.55
C LEU A 31 13.54 1.43 -1.42
N ASN A 32 13.53 1.75 -2.72
CA ASN A 32 14.57 1.35 -3.65
C ASN A 32 14.82 2.48 -4.67
N MET A 33 15.92 2.36 -5.40
CA MET A 33 16.35 3.37 -6.36
C MET A 33 15.61 3.32 -7.70
N GLU A 34 14.92 2.21 -7.97
CA GLU A 34 14.15 1.98 -9.20
C GLU A 34 12.71 2.52 -9.09
N ASN A 35 12.31 3.02 -7.92
CA ASN A 35 10.94 3.41 -7.60
C ASN A 35 9.93 2.26 -7.90
N ASP A 36 10.37 1.02 -7.70
CA ASP A 36 9.56 -0.19 -7.87
C ASP A 36 8.81 -0.50 -6.57
N LEU A 37 7.51 -0.76 -6.68
CA LEU A 37 6.66 -1.14 -5.56
C LEU A 37 6.56 -2.66 -5.36
N LYS A 38 7.14 -3.49 -6.24
CA LYS A 38 7.00 -4.95 -6.19
C LYS A 38 7.43 -5.54 -4.85
N GLU A 39 8.60 -5.13 -4.35
CA GLU A 39 9.11 -5.60 -3.06
C GLU A 39 8.16 -5.18 -1.93
N GLU A 40 7.75 -3.91 -1.91
CA GLU A 40 6.86 -3.37 -0.88
C GLU A 40 5.48 -4.04 -0.89
N LEU A 41 4.88 -4.23 -2.06
CA LEU A 41 3.61 -4.97 -2.20
C LEU A 41 3.77 -6.43 -1.75
N GLY A 42 4.93 -7.05 -2.01
CA GLY A 42 5.28 -8.37 -1.50
C GLY A 42 5.32 -8.42 0.04
N ARG A 43 5.88 -7.39 0.68
CA ARG A 43 5.93 -7.25 2.14
C ARG A 43 4.53 -7.04 2.72
N ARG A 44 3.73 -6.13 2.15
CA ARG A 44 2.34 -5.90 2.57
C ARG A 44 1.48 -7.15 2.45
N ARG A 45 1.65 -7.90 1.36
CA ARG A 45 0.99 -9.19 1.19
C ARG A 45 1.32 -10.13 2.36
N ARG A 46 2.60 -10.30 2.70
CA ARG A 46 3.02 -11.14 3.82
C ARG A 46 2.46 -10.64 5.16
N ALA A 47 2.52 -9.33 5.39
CA ALA A 47 1.98 -8.71 6.61
C ALA A 47 0.47 -8.95 6.75
N ALA A 48 -0.30 -8.81 5.67
CA ALA A 48 -1.73 -9.08 5.66
C ALA A 48 -2.05 -10.55 5.98
N TRP A 49 -1.31 -11.49 5.38
CA TRP A 49 -1.47 -12.92 5.69
C TRP A 49 -1.09 -13.24 7.14
N ALA A 50 -0.01 -12.65 7.64
CA ALA A 50 0.41 -12.82 9.04
C ALA A 50 -0.64 -12.26 10.01
N ALA A 51 -1.23 -11.10 9.70
CA ALA A 51 -2.32 -10.52 10.49
C ALA A 51 -3.59 -11.38 10.45
N PHE A 52 -3.90 -12.01 9.30
CA PHE A 52 -5.08 -12.86 9.15
C PHE A 52 -4.96 -14.21 9.88
N GLY A 53 -3.74 -14.77 9.98
CA GLY A 53 -3.49 -16.08 10.56
C GLY A 53 -4.16 -16.31 11.93
N PRO A 54 -3.86 -15.48 12.95
CA PRO A 54 -4.47 -15.61 14.28
C PRO A 54 -5.98 -15.34 14.30
N LEU A 55 -6.47 -14.50 13.40
CA LEU A 55 -7.89 -14.13 13.35
C LEU A 55 -8.76 -15.25 12.82
N ARG A 56 -8.18 -16.18 12.05
CA ARG A 56 -8.94 -17.23 11.39
C ARG A 56 -9.80 -18.02 12.39
N GLU A 57 -9.22 -18.44 13.51
CA GLU A 57 -9.92 -19.19 14.54
C GLU A 57 -11.07 -18.37 15.16
N ALA A 58 -10.82 -17.11 15.51
CA ALA A 58 -11.85 -16.22 16.04
C ALA A 58 -12.97 -15.97 15.01
N THR A 59 -12.63 -15.74 13.74
CA THR A 59 -13.61 -15.52 12.68
C THR A 59 -14.41 -16.77 12.34
N ASP A 60 -13.85 -17.96 12.53
CA ASP A 60 -14.54 -19.22 12.30
C ASP A 60 -15.64 -19.48 13.35
N GLN A 61 -15.47 -18.98 14.58
CA GLN A 61 -16.44 -19.08 15.67
C GLN A 61 -17.62 -18.10 15.54
N LEU A 62 -17.40 -16.94 14.92
CA LEU A 62 -18.44 -15.93 14.74
C LEU A 62 -19.43 -16.37 13.66
N THR A 63 -20.73 -16.51 13.90
CA THR A 63 -21.65 -16.90 12.80
C THR A 63 -22.00 -15.74 11.88
N ASP A 64 -22.03 -14.52 12.41
CA ASP A 64 -22.42 -13.31 11.69
C ASP A 64 -21.27 -12.73 10.83
N HIS A 65 -21.62 -12.20 9.67
CA HIS A 65 -20.68 -11.60 8.72
C HIS A 65 -20.18 -10.23 9.17
N GLU A 66 -20.99 -9.46 9.89
CA GLU A 66 -20.66 -8.09 10.30
C GLU A 66 -19.46 -8.00 11.27
N PRO A 67 -19.42 -8.73 12.40
CA PRO A 67 -18.26 -8.71 13.29
C PRO A 67 -17.01 -9.30 12.64
N ARG A 68 -17.15 -10.30 11.76
CA ARG A 68 -16.04 -10.83 10.95
C ARG A 68 -15.45 -9.76 10.04
N ALA A 69 -16.32 -9.01 9.36
CA ALA A 69 -15.93 -7.93 8.47
C ALA A 69 -15.21 -6.82 9.23
N HIS A 70 -15.77 -6.40 10.36
CA HIS A 70 -15.17 -5.39 11.22
C HIS A 70 -13.78 -5.81 11.72
N LEU A 71 -13.64 -7.07 12.17
CA LEU A 71 -12.35 -7.59 12.64
C LEU A 71 -11.32 -7.61 11.51
N PHE A 72 -11.71 -8.05 10.31
CA PHE A 72 -10.84 -8.04 9.14
C PHE A 72 -10.41 -6.63 8.73
N ASP A 73 -11.38 -5.71 8.61
CA ASP A 73 -11.16 -4.34 8.15
C ASP A 73 -10.37 -3.50 9.15
N SER A 74 -10.39 -3.85 10.44
CA SER A 74 -9.60 -3.16 11.48
C SER A 74 -8.18 -3.69 11.64
N THR A 75 -7.86 -4.87 11.12
CA THR A 75 -6.57 -5.55 11.38
C THR A 75 -5.80 -5.89 10.10
N VAL A 76 -6.42 -6.65 9.19
CA VAL A 76 -5.80 -7.17 7.98
C VAL A 76 -5.72 -6.09 6.90
N LEU A 77 -6.80 -5.32 6.73
CA LEU A 77 -6.85 -4.26 5.72
C LEU A 77 -5.80 -3.15 5.97
N PRO A 78 -5.58 -2.66 7.20
CA PRO A 78 -4.49 -1.75 7.51
C PRO A 78 -3.11 -2.37 7.29
N ALA A 79 -2.91 -3.64 7.64
CA ALA A 79 -1.64 -4.33 7.39
C ALA A 79 -1.32 -4.42 5.89
N LEU A 80 -2.34 -4.65 5.06
CA LEU A 80 -2.22 -4.69 3.59
C LEU A 80 -1.96 -3.29 3.00
N CYS A 81 -2.57 -2.24 3.55
CA CYS A 81 -2.55 -0.88 2.99
C CYS A 81 -1.60 0.08 3.73
N TYR A 82 -0.72 -0.45 4.58
CA TYR A 82 0.22 0.39 5.34
C TYR A 82 1.14 1.19 4.41
N ALA A 83 1.31 2.47 4.71
CA ALA A 83 2.07 3.44 3.92
C ALA A 83 1.58 3.62 2.47
N ALA A 84 0.34 3.21 2.16
CA ALA A 84 -0.21 3.31 0.80
C ALA A 84 -0.37 4.74 0.30
N GLU A 85 -0.46 5.72 1.20
CA GLU A 85 -0.42 7.14 0.88
C GLU A 85 0.83 7.51 0.06
N THR A 86 1.93 6.80 0.28
CA THR A 86 3.24 7.06 -0.34
C THR A 86 3.50 6.29 -1.65
N TRP A 87 2.57 5.41 -2.06
CA TRP A 87 2.70 4.64 -3.31
C TRP A 87 2.22 5.42 -4.53
N SER A 88 2.71 5.06 -5.70
CA SER A 88 2.12 5.50 -6.97
C SER A 88 0.75 4.86 -7.17
N ASP A 89 -0.25 5.68 -7.50
CA ASP A 89 -1.63 5.25 -7.71
C ASP A 89 -1.80 4.72 -9.14
N THR A 90 -1.30 3.50 -9.39
CA THR A 90 -1.39 2.84 -10.68
C THR A 90 -2.44 1.73 -10.67
N ALA A 91 -3.04 1.47 -11.83
CA ALA A 91 -3.95 0.34 -12.00
C ALA A 91 -3.29 -1.00 -11.66
N ALA A 92 -1.99 -1.15 -11.89
CA ALA A 92 -1.22 -2.34 -11.53
C ALA A 92 -1.10 -2.52 -10.01
N THR A 93 -0.77 -1.45 -9.28
CA THR A 93 -0.72 -1.44 -7.81
C THR A 93 -2.08 -1.83 -7.23
N LEU A 94 -3.16 -1.20 -7.67
CA LEU A 94 -4.52 -1.48 -7.20
C LEU A 94 -4.96 -2.92 -7.53
N LYS A 95 -4.63 -3.41 -8.73
CA LYS A 95 -4.91 -4.80 -9.12
C LYS A 95 -4.18 -5.81 -8.22
N SER A 96 -2.94 -5.52 -7.85
CA SER A 96 -2.16 -6.35 -6.93
C SER A 96 -2.83 -6.43 -5.55
N LEU A 97 -3.19 -5.29 -4.97
CA LEU A 97 -3.88 -5.22 -3.67
C LEU A 97 -5.21 -5.98 -3.69
N ARG A 98 -6.05 -5.74 -4.71
CA ARG A 98 -7.33 -6.44 -4.87
C ARG A 98 -7.14 -7.95 -5.05
N THR A 99 -6.05 -8.39 -5.69
CA THR A 99 -5.75 -9.82 -5.85
C THR A 99 -5.46 -10.49 -4.51
N VAL A 100 -4.63 -9.86 -3.67
CA VAL A 100 -4.32 -10.33 -2.32
C VAL A 100 -5.57 -10.32 -1.45
N HIS A 101 -6.29 -9.21 -1.43
CA HIS A 101 -7.52 -9.06 -0.65
C HIS A 101 -8.57 -10.11 -1.02
N ARG A 102 -8.81 -10.36 -2.31
CA ARG A 102 -9.77 -11.40 -2.74
C ARG A 102 -9.36 -12.81 -2.28
N ALA A 103 -8.05 -13.07 -2.14
CA ALA A 103 -7.58 -14.35 -1.62
C ALA A 103 -7.87 -14.49 -0.13
N LEU A 104 -7.61 -13.45 0.65
CA LEU A 104 -7.94 -13.39 2.07
C LEU A 104 -9.46 -13.47 2.30
N GLU A 105 -10.26 -12.76 1.51
CA GLU A 105 -11.73 -12.78 1.56
C GLU A 105 -12.31 -14.16 1.30
N ARG A 106 -11.77 -14.89 0.31
CA ARG A 106 -12.15 -16.29 0.08
C ARG A 106 -11.86 -17.16 1.30
N CYS A 107 -10.70 -16.99 1.92
CA CYS A 107 -10.35 -17.73 3.13
C CYS A 107 -11.29 -17.40 4.30
N LEU A 108 -11.62 -16.12 4.50
CA LEU A 108 -12.58 -15.67 5.52
C LEU A 108 -13.96 -16.30 5.34
N LEU A 109 -14.41 -16.44 4.09
CA LEU A 109 -15.69 -17.07 3.75
C LEU A 109 -15.59 -18.59 3.56
N ARG A 110 -14.44 -19.20 3.83
CA ARG A 110 -14.18 -20.65 3.67
C ARG A 110 -14.42 -21.17 2.25
N TYR A 111 -14.27 -20.31 1.25
CA TYR A 111 -14.25 -20.69 -0.16
C TYR A 111 -12.82 -20.95 -0.64
N ASN A 112 -12.68 -21.91 -1.54
CA ASN A 112 -11.54 -21.99 -2.44
C ASN A 112 -12.01 -21.63 -3.85
N ARG A 113 -11.09 -21.54 -4.82
CA ARG A 113 -11.44 -21.16 -6.20
C ARG A 113 -12.43 -22.12 -6.86
N ARG A 114 -12.31 -23.41 -6.56
CA ARG A 114 -13.18 -24.47 -7.12
C ARG A 114 -14.58 -24.37 -6.53
N THR A 115 -14.72 -24.26 -5.21
CA THR A 115 -16.02 -24.17 -4.55
C THR A 115 -16.73 -22.86 -4.90
N GLN A 116 -15.99 -21.76 -5.03
CA GLN A 116 -16.55 -20.51 -5.54
C GLN A 116 -17.14 -20.67 -6.95
N LEU A 117 -16.39 -21.31 -7.85
CA LEU A 117 -16.82 -21.55 -9.23
C LEU A 117 -18.05 -22.47 -9.29
N GLN A 118 -18.05 -23.56 -8.51
CA GLN A 118 -19.16 -24.50 -8.44
C GLN A 118 -20.44 -23.86 -7.89
N ALA A 119 -20.31 -22.90 -6.96
CA ALA A 119 -21.42 -22.09 -6.47
C ALA A 119 -21.85 -20.97 -7.45
N GLY A 120 -21.17 -20.80 -8.59
CA GLY A 120 -21.46 -19.76 -9.57
C GLY A 120 -21.19 -18.33 -9.08
N LEU A 121 -20.41 -18.16 -8.00
CA LEU A 121 -20.24 -16.87 -7.34
C LEU A 121 -19.11 -16.04 -7.97
N ARG A 122 -19.42 -14.78 -8.30
CA ARG A 122 -18.42 -13.79 -8.72
C ARG A 122 -17.71 -13.20 -7.51
N SER A 123 -16.59 -12.52 -7.75
CA SER A 123 -15.89 -11.80 -6.67
C SER A 123 -16.75 -10.68 -6.04
N SER A 124 -17.66 -10.08 -6.82
CA SER A 124 -18.65 -9.12 -6.32
C SER A 124 -19.67 -9.76 -5.38
N ASP A 125 -20.05 -11.01 -5.62
CA ASP A 125 -20.97 -11.72 -4.75
C ASP A 125 -20.31 -12.05 -3.41
N LEU A 126 -19.06 -12.52 -3.45
CA LEU A 126 -18.27 -12.71 -2.23
C LEU A 126 -18.12 -11.41 -1.45
N ARG A 127 -17.94 -10.28 -2.14
CA ARG A 127 -17.88 -8.95 -1.51
C ARG A 127 -19.18 -8.56 -0.83
N ARG A 128 -20.32 -8.82 -1.47
CA ARG A 128 -21.65 -8.55 -0.90
C ARG A 128 -21.91 -9.41 0.33
N ILE A 129 -21.44 -10.66 0.34
CA ILE A 129 -21.57 -11.59 1.48
C ILE A 129 -20.62 -11.16 2.61
N SER A 130 -19.35 -10.90 2.29
CA SER A 130 -18.30 -10.60 3.27
C SER A 130 -18.43 -9.23 3.91
N ARG A 131 -19.08 -8.27 3.23
CA ARG A 131 -19.20 -6.86 3.64
C ARG A 131 -17.84 -6.14 3.86
N LEU A 132 -16.75 -6.69 3.34
CA LEU A 132 -15.41 -6.11 3.49
C LEU A 132 -15.24 -4.84 2.67
N HIS A 133 -14.44 -3.89 3.14
CA HIS A 133 -14.13 -2.68 2.38
C HIS A 133 -13.15 -2.95 1.21
N ASP A 134 -13.33 -2.26 0.07
CA ASP A 134 -12.38 -2.39 -1.04
C ASP A 134 -11.04 -1.75 -0.64
N PRO A 135 -9.90 -2.47 -0.76
CA PRO A 135 -8.59 -1.88 -0.49
C PRO A 135 -8.30 -0.66 -1.35
N ALA A 136 -8.82 -0.58 -2.58
CA ALA A 136 -8.65 0.61 -3.41
C ALA A 136 -9.32 1.85 -2.78
N GLU A 137 -10.51 1.69 -2.22
CA GLU A 137 -11.20 2.77 -1.51
C GLU A 137 -10.47 3.17 -0.24
N TYR A 138 -9.96 2.19 0.52
CA TYR A 138 -9.16 2.44 1.72
C TYR A 138 -7.91 3.27 1.39
N VAL A 139 -7.15 2.85 0.38
CA VAL A 139 -5.94 3.56 -0.08
C VAL A 139 -6.27 4.97 -0.56
N SER A 140 -7.35 5.13 -1.33
CA SER A 140 -7.81 6.44 -1.77
C SER A 140 -8.15 7.34 -0.58
N LYS A 141 -8.94 6.85 0.40
CA LYS A 141 -9.28 7.61 1.62
C LYS A 141 -8.02 7.98 2.43
N ALA A 142 -7.06 7.07 2.55
CA ALA A 142 -5.80 7.33 3.25
C ALA A 142 -4.99 8.46 2.58
N LYS A 143 -4.88 8.43 1.24
CA LYS A 143 -4.24 9.49 0.45
C LYS A 143 -4.90 10.85 0.64
N HIS A 144 -6.23 10.93 0.54
CA HIS A 144 -6.97 12.17 0.72
C HIS A 144 -6.85 12.70 2.16
N ARG A 145 -6.90 11.81 3.17
CA ARG A 145 -6.68 12.18 4.56
C ARG A 145 -5.30 12.78 4.76
N TRP A 146 -4.26 12.17 4.18
CA TRP A 146 -2.89 12.68 4.24
C TRP A 146 -2.76 14.03 3.53
N ALA A 147 -3.31 14.18 2.33
CA ALA A 147 -3.32 15.44 1.60
C ALA A 147 -3.98 16.57 2.41
N GLY A 148 -5.17 16.31 2.96
CA GLY A 148 -5.86 17.26 3.82
C GLY A 148 -5.08 17.58 5.11
N HIS A 149 -4.36 16.60 5.68
CA HIS A 149 -3.47 16.83 6.81
C HIS A 149 -2.36 17.83 6.46
N ILE A 150 -1.70 17.67 5.31
CA ILE A 150 -0.67 18.60 4.85
C ILE A 150 -1.22 20.00 4.58
N MET A 151 -2.40 20.11 3.95
CA MET A 151 -3.02 21.41 3.66
C MET A 151 -3.35 22.23 4.91
N ARG A 152 -3.68 21.57 6.03
CA ARG A 152 -3.98 22.24 7.31
C ARG A 152 -2.74 22.54 8.14
N ARG A 153 -1.56 22.07 7.75
CA ARG A 153 -0.34 22.38 8.50
C ARG A 153 0.09 23.82 8.25
N GLU A 154 0.38 24.50 9.35
CA GLU A 154 1.00 25.83 9.39
C GLU A 154 2.45 25.76 9.89
N ASP A 155 2.92 24.57 10.27
CA ASP A 155 4.32 24.37 10.59
C ASP A 155 5.16 24.51 9.30
N ASP A 156 6.21 25.33 9.36
CA ASP A 156 7.12 25.61 8.22
C ASP A 156 8.01 24.40 7.86
N ARG A 157 7.48 23.20 8.06
CA ARG A 157 8.14 21.94 7.76
C ARG A 157 8.29 21.77 6.26
N TRP A 158 9.36 21.07 5.91
CA TRP A 158 9.72 20.79 4.54
C TRP A 158 8.62 20.06 3.77
N THR A 159 7.74 19.30 4.43
CA THR A 159 6.68 18.54 3.77
C THR A 159 5.74 19.41 2.93
N ARG A 160 5.35 20.59 3.44
CA ARG A 160 4.52 21.54 2.70
C ARG A 160 5.33 22.26 1.63
N ARG A 161 6.52 22.74 1.99
CA ARG A 161 7.45 23.41 1.06
C ARG A 161 7.75 22.55 -0.16
N THR A 162 8.13 21.29 0.03
CA THR A 162 8.45 20.35 -1.07
C THR A 162 7.22 20.04 -1.93
N LEU A 163 6.02 20.03 -1.36
CA LEU A 163 4.77 19.79 -2.10
C LEU A 163 4.37 21.00 -2.97
N GLU A 164 4.48 22.20 -2.40
CA GLU A 164 4.18 23.47 -3.08
C GLU A 164 5.35 23.94 -3.96
N TRP A 165 6.51 23.29 -3.87
CA TRP A 165 7.69 23.65 -4.62
C TRP A 165 7.46 23.43 -6.11
N ILE A 166 7.49 24.53 -6.86
CA ILE A 166 7.48 24.53 -8.32
C ILE A 166 8.91 24.89 -8.73
N PRO A 167 9.66 23.99 -9.40
CA PRO A 167 10.96 24.32 -9.94
C PRO A 167 10.76 25.33 -11.08
N ARG A 168 10.91 26.63 -10.78
CA ARG A 168 10.70 27.71 -11.76
C ARG A 168 11.85 27.83 -12.76
N GLU A 169 12.99 27.24 -12.44
CA GLU A 169 14.21 27.31 -13.26
C GLU A 169 14.23 26.30 -14.42
N THR A 170 13.31 25.33 -14.43
CA THR A 170 13.19 24.35 -15.50
C THR A 170 11.80 24.40 -16.12
N GLN A 171 11.73 24.64 -17.44
CA GLN A 171 10.47 24.50 -18.16
C GLN A 171 10.16 23.01 -18.31
N ARG A 172 8.94 22.61 -17.94
CA ARG A 172 8.46 21.26 -18.24
C ARG A 172 8.53 21.06 -19.76
N PRO A 173 9.17 20.00 -20.27
CA PRO A 173 9.25 19.77 -21.71
C PRO A 173 7.84 19.74 -22.31
N GLN A 174 7.64 20.46 -23.41
CA GLN A 174 6.39 20.41 -24.16
C GLN A 174 6.22 18.99 -24.72
N GLY A 175 5.17 18.30 -24.27
CA GLY A 175 4.90 16.95 -24.71
C GLY A 175 4.03 16.18 -23.74
N ARG A 176 3.48 15.07 -24.24
CA ARG A 176 2.74 14.11 -23.42
C ARG A 176 3.70 13.49 -22.39
N PRO A 177 3.29 13.30 -21.13
CA PRO A 177 4.04 12.49 -20.18
C PRO A 177 4.38 11.13 -20.81
N PRO A 178 5.61 10.61 -20.62
CA PRO A 178 5.96 9.29 -21.14
C PRO A 178 4.97 8.25 -20.61
N THR A 179 4.41 7.46 -21.53
CA THR A 179 3.52 6.35 -21.19
C THR A 179 4.36 5.30 -20.44
N ARG A 180 4.07 5.09 -19.15
CA ARG A 180 4.68 4.02 -18.35
C ARG A 180 4.24 2.64 -18.80
#